data_AF-A0A4P7RBV7-F1
#
_entry.id   AF-A0A4P7RBV7-F1
#
_cell.length_a   1.000
_cell.length_b   1.000
_cell.length_c   1.000
_cell.angle_alpha   90.00
_cell.angle_beta   90.00
_cell.angle_gamma   90.00
#
_symmetry.space_group_name_H-M   'P 1'
#
loop_
_entity.id
_entity.type
_entity.pdbx_description
1 polymer ?
#
loop_
_entity_poly.entity_id
_entity_poly.type
_entity_poly.pdbx_seq_one_letter_code
_entity_poly.pdbx_strand_id
1 'polypeptide(L)'
;MLGIAGILLILLVVDVVCGPLLTLVLASPKKSRRERWVDLSVVAMVQVIALAYGLTSVFDARPVVLAFETDRLLIVTANEVQLERLTAAPEGYRSLPFVGLNMVGVRQARSTEEAMQSAESSLQGVSPGMRPDWWLPVDAVVPALLLKVRPIDDLIAARPTDRKILE
;
A
#
# COMPACT_ATOMS: atom_id res chain seq x y z
N MET A 1 2.83 17.41 -0.58
CA MET A 1 3.67 16.20 -0.40
C MET A 1 4.86 16.49 0.53
N LEU A 2 4.61 16.67 1.82
CA LEU A 2 5.65 17.04 2.80
C LEU A 2 5.90 15.84 3.73
N GLY A 3 7.12 15.29 3.74
CA GLY A 3 7.62 14.36 4.76
C GLY A 3 8.29 13.08 4.24
N ILE A 4 7.69 12.38 3.28
CA ILE A 4 8.17 11.04 2.87
C ILE A 4 9.49 11.12 2.10
N ALA A 5 9.67 12.13 1.24
CA ALA A 5 10.89 12.30 0.47
C ALA A 5 12.14 12.42 1.35
N GLY A 6 12.03 13.07 2.52
CA GLY A 6 13.13 13.17 3.48
C GLY A 6 13.49 11.82 4.10
N ILE A 7 12.49 11.03 4.47
CA ILE A 7 12.69 9.68 5.03
C ILE A 7 13.31 8.76 3.97
N LEU A 8 12.80 8.80 2.74
CA LEU A 8 13.35 8.04 1.60
C LEU A 8 14.78 8.48 1.26
N LEU A 9 15.08 9.78 1.30
CA LEU A 9 16.43 10.29 1.07
C LEU A 9 17.39 9.82 2.15
N ILE A 10 17.00 9.85 3.43
CA ILE A 10 17.82 9.35 4.54
C ILE A 10 18.10 7.85 4.36
N LEU A 11 17.06 7.04 4.09
CA LEU A 11 17.21 5.61 3.79
C LEU A 11 18.17 5.37 2.62
N LEU A 12 17.97 6.07 1.51
CA LEU A 12 18.81 5.96 0.32
C LEU A 12 20.27 6.33 0.63
N VAL A 13 20.50 7.45 1.32
CA VAL A 13 21.86 7.90 1.68
C VAL A 13 22.52 6.90 2.63
N VAL A 14 21.81 6.38 3.61
CA VAL A 14 22.34 5.35 4.53
C VAL A 14 22.71 4.10 3.75
N ASP A 15 21.86 3.61 2.85
CA ASP A 15 22.15 2.41 2.06
C ASP A 15 23.32 2.60 1.09
N VAL A 16 23.41 3.77 0.43
CA VAL A 16 24.48 4.11 -0.53
C VAL A 16 25.79 4.49 0.15
N VAL A 17 25.75 5.00 1.39
CA VAL A 17 26.97 5.27 2.16
C VAL A 17 27.40 4.00 2.87
N CYS A 18 26.57 3.38 3.70
CA CYS A 18 26.99 2.22 4.48
C CYS A 18 27.32 1.01 3.60
N GLY A 19 26.53 0.69 2.57
CA GLY A 19 26.77 -0.48 1.72
C GLY A 19 28.06 -0.37 0.89
N PRO A 20 28.13 0.55 -0.08
CA PRO A 20 29.32 0.82 -0.90
C PRO A 20 30.57 1.17 -0.10
N LEU A 21 30.49 1.92 1.01
CA LEU A 21 31.66 2.29 1.80
C LEU A 21 32.21 1.10 2.60
N LEU A 22 31.35 0.23 3.16
CA LEU A 22 31.79 -1.05 3.73
C LEU A 22 32.40 -1.96 2.65
N THR A 23 31.80 -1.97 1.46
CA THR A 23 32.30 -2.72 0.30
C THR A 23 33.69 -2.25 -0.13
N LEU A 24 33.91 -0.93 -0.20
CA LEU A 24 35.19 -0.31 -0.54
C LEU A 24 36.26 -0.55 0.53
N VAL A 25 35.89 -0.49 1.81
CA VAL A 25 36.81 -0.78 2.92
C VAL A 25 37.23 -2.25 2.92
N LEU A 26 36.31 -3.18 2.63
CA LEU A 26 36.61 -4.62 2.53
C LEU A 26 37.40 -4.97 1.26
N ALA A 27 37.22 -4.23 0.16
CA ALA A 27 37.93 -4.40 -1.10
C ALA A 27 39.42 -3.98 -1.06
N SER A 28 40.01 -3.89 0.14
CA SER A 28 41.40 -3.51 0.34
C SER A 28 42.36 -4.37 -0.51
N PRO A 29 43.23 -3.74 -1.33
CA PRO A 29 44.15 -4.45 -2.21
C PRO A 29 45.23 -5.27 -1.46
N LYS A 30 45.39 -5.04 -0.15
CA LYS A 30 46.37 -5.70 0.72
C LYS A 30 45.94 -7.13 1.16
N LYS A 31 44.67 -7.50 1.02
CA LYS A 31 44.15 -8.83 1.37
C LYS A 31 44.37 -9.84 0.24
N SER A 32 44.50 -11.13 0.59
CA SER A 32 44.59 -12.20 -0.40
C SER A 32 43.34 -12.22 -1.29
N ARG A 33 43.46 -12.67 -2.55
CA ARG A 33 42.32 -12.73 -3.48
C ARG A 33 41.14 -13.50 -2.88
N ARG A 34 41.41 -14.59 -2.12
CA ARG A 34 40.38 -15.44 -1.52
C ARG A 34 39.61 -14.73 -0.40
N GLU A 35 40.30 -14.05 0.52
CA GLU A 35 39.67 -13.27 1.58
C GLU A 35 38.79 -12.15 1.02
N ARG A 36 39.28 -11.46 -0.01
CA ARG A 36 38.52 -10.39 -0.68
C ARG A 36 37.22 -10.91 -1.32
N TRP A 37 37.26 -12.08 -1.96
CA TRP A 37 36.07 -12.69 -2.55
C TRP A 37 35.07 -13.15 -1.50
N VAL A 38 35.52 -13.72 -0.38
CA VAL A 38 34.63 -14.12 0.73
C VAL A 38 33.95 -12.88 1.32
N ASP A 39 34.73 -11.87 1.68
CA ASP A 39 34.24 -10.60 2.23
C ASP A 39 33.19 -9.94 1.32
N LEU A 40 33.49 -9.83 0.02
CA LEU A 40 32.58 -9.24 -0.96
C LEU A 40 31.32 -10.09 -1.17
N SER A 41 31.44 -11.42 -1.16
CA SER A 41 30.30 -12.32 -1.33
C SER A 41 29.32 -12.25 -0.16
N VAL A 42 29.83 -12.11 1.07
CA VAL A 42 29.00 -11.94 2.27
C VAL A 42 28.25 -10.61 2.22
N VAL A 43 28.93 -9.51 1.87
CA VAL A 43 28.28 -8.19 1.73
C VAL A 43 27.21 -8.22 0.64
N ALA A 44 27.53 -8.76 -0.54
CA ALA A 44 26.58 -8.89 -1.64
C ALA A 44 25.36 -9.74 -1.25
N MET A 45 25.57 -10.83 -0.51
CA MET A 45 24.48 -11.68 -0.02
C MET A 45 23.55 -10.92 0.93
N VAL A 46 24.11 -10.19 1.91
CA VAL A 46 23.31 -9.37 2.83
C VAL A 46 22.52 -8.30 2.07
N GLN A 47 23.14 -7.64 1.09
CA GLN A 47 22.46 -6.63 0.26
C GLN A 47 21.32 -7.23 -0.58
N VAL A 48 21.51 -8.41 -1.17
CA VAL A 48 20.45 -9.10 -1.93
C VAL A 48 19.28 -9.49 -1.02
N ILE A 49 19.55 -9.96 0.20
CA ILE A 49 18.50 -10.29 1.18
C ILE A 49 17.73 -9.02 1.58
N ALA A 50 18.44 -7.93 1.88
CA ALA A 50 17.83 -6.66 2.23
C ALA A 50 16.97 -6.09 1.09
N LEU A 51 17.47 -6.16 -0.15
CA LEU A 51 16.73 -5.74 -1.34
C LEU A 51 15.48 -6.58 -1.56
N ALA A 52 15.59 -7.91 -1.43
CA ALA A 52 14.44 -8.81 -1.55
C ALA A 52 13.36 -8.48 -0.52
N TYR A 53 13.75 -8.26 0.74
CA TYR A 53 12.83 -7.85 1.80
C TYR A 53 12.15 -6.50 1.53
N GLY A 54 12.93 -5.51 1.07
CA GLY A 54 12.40 -4.20 0.68
C GLY A 54 11.37 -4.31 -0.45
N LEU A 55 11.68 -5.11 -1.48
CA LEU A 55 10.76 -5.36 -2.60
C LEU A 55 9.47 -6.05 -2.14
N THR A 56 9.54 -7.05 -1.27
CA THR A 56 8.33 -7.70 -0.72
C THR A 56 7.50 -6.74 0.12
N SER A 57 8.14 -5.92 0.96
CA SER A 57 7.44 -4.94 1.79
C SER A 57 6.71 -3.89 0.95
N VAL A 58 7.35 -3.37 -0.09
CA VAL A 58 6.70 -2.44 -1.04
C VAL A 58 5.58 -3.11 -1.81
N PHE A 59 5.77 -4.38 -2.21
CA PHE A 59 4.74 -5.13 -2.92
C PHE A 59 3.49 -5.35 -2.06
N ASP A 60 3.65 -5.62 -0.77
CA ASP A 60 2.55 -5.81 0.18
C ASP A 60 1.84 -4.49 0.51
N ALA A 61 2.57 -3.37 0.55
CA ALA A 61 2.02 -2.04 0.79
C ALA A 61 1.41 -1.39 -0.47
N ARG A 62 1.38 -2.09 -1.62
CA ARG A 62 0.83 -1.51 -2.86
C ARG A 62 -0.67 -1.27 -2.70
N PRO A 63 -1.21 -0.13 -3.17
CA PRO A 63 -2.64 0.10 -3.20
C PRO A 63 -3.28 -0.83 -4.23
N VAL A 64 -4.33 -1.56 -3.83
CA VAL A 64 -5.00 -2.56 -4.68
C VAL A 64 -6.48 -2.29 -4.86
N VAL A 65 -7.11 -1.60 -3.91
CA VAL A 65 -8.55 -1.36 -3.93
C VAL A 65 -8.85 0.10 -3.57
N LEU A 66 -9.81 0.68 -4.31
CA LEU A 66 -10.48 1.92 -3.97
C LEU A 66 -11.92 1.59 -3.59
N ALA A 67 -12.18 1.47 -2.29
CA ALA A 67 -13.47 1.07 -1.75
C ALA A 67 -14.35 2.29 -1.49
N PHE A 68 -15.52 2.33 -2.11
CA PHE A 68 -16.57 3.27 -1.74
C PHE A 68 -17.41 2.69 -0.60
N GLU A 69 -17.20 3.24 0.59
CA GLU A 69 -18.08 3.01 1.75
C GLU A 69 -19.32 3.90 1.65
N THR A 70 -20.05 4.09 2.75
CA THR A 70 -21.30 4.87 2.71
C THR A 70 -21.07 6.29 2.22
N ASP A 71 -20.03 6.98 2.68
CA ASP A 71 -19.81 8.42 2.50
C ASP A 71 -18.39 8.81 2.09
N ARG A 72 -17.51 7.83 1.88
CA ARG A 72 -16.09 8.07 1.62
C ARG A 72 -15.49 7.02 0.71
N LEU A 73 -14.42 7.44 0.03
CA LEU A 73 -13.51 6.55 -0.68
C LEU A 73 -12.34 6.20 0.25
N LEU A 74 -12.09 4.91 0.41
CA LEU A 74 -10.97 4.36 1.17
C LEU A 74 -10.01 3.67 0.20
N ILE A 75 -8.74 4.05 0.24
CA ILE A 75 -7.68 3.29 -0.43
C ILE A 75 -7.27 2.16 0.51
N VAL A 76 -7.25 0.93 0.00
CA VAL A 76 -6.86 -0.27 0.74
C VAL A 76 -5.64 -0.90 0.06
N THR A 77 -4.60 -1.19 0.83
CA THR A 77 -3.37 -1.83 0.36
C THR A 77 -3.46 -3.36 0.43
N ALA A 78 -2.58 -4.07 -0.29
CA ALA A 78 -2.68 -5.52 -0.41
C ALA A 78 -2.59 -6.26 0.94
N ASN A 79 -1.77 -5.75 1.86
CA ASN A 79 -1.63 -6.26 3.23
C ASN A 79 -2.80 -5.92 4.17
N GLU A 80 -3.68 -4.99 3.80
CA GLU A 80 -4.86 -4.63 4.59
C GLU A 80 -6.08 -5.48 4.22
N VAL A 81 -6.09 -6.09 3.03
CA VAL A 81 -7.19 -6.95 2.57
C VAL A 81 -7.19 -8.27 3.34
N GLN A 82 -8.35 -8.67 3.86
CA GLN A 82 -8.54 -10.00 4.46
C GLN A 82 -8.56 -11.10 3.39
N LEU A 83 -7.38 -11.58 3.04
CA LEU A 83 -7.17 -12.57 1.97
C LEU A 83 -7.96 -13.87 2.21
N GLU A 84 -8.23 -14.24 3.46
CA GLU A 84 -9.00 -15.43 3.83
C GLU A 84 -10.45 -15.35 3.32
N ARG A 85 -10.96 -14.13 3.09
CA ARG A 85 -12.32 -13.86 2.62
C ARG A 85 -12.38 -13.53 1.13
N LEU A 86 -11.25 -13.49 0.44
CA LEU A 86 -11.17 -13.09 -0.97
C LEU A 86 -11.99 -14.00 -1.89
N THR A 87 -12.14 -15.27 -1.53
CA THR A 87 -12.97 -16.24 -2.26
C THR A 87 -14.47 -15.90 -2.22
N ALA A 88 -14.92 -15.19 -1.18
CA ALA A 88 -16.30 -14.72 -1.03
C ALA A 88 -16.57 -13.40 -1.76
N ALA A 89 -15.56 -12.79 -2.36
CA ALA A 89 -15.72 -11.58 -3.16
C ALA A 89 -16.57 -11.85 -4.43
N PRO A 90 -17.21 -10.81 -4.99
CA PRO A 90 -17.89 -10.91 -6.27
C PRO A 90 -16.95 -11.37 -7.39
N GLU A 91 -17.51 -11.93 -8.46
CA GLU A 91 -16.73 -12.35 -9.62
C GLU A 91 -15.93 -11.17 -10.20
N GLY A 92 -14.68 -11.43 -10.56
CA GLY A 92 -13.73 -10.40 -10.99
C GLY A 92 -12.91 -9.75 -9.85
N TYR A 93 -13.30 -9.91 -8.58
CA TYR A 93 -12.58 -9.36 -7.43
C TYR A 93 -11.99 -10.42 -6.48
N ARG A 94 -12.03 -11.71 -6.88
CA ARG A 94 -11.48 -12.83 -6.11
C ARG A 94 -9.95 -12.96 -6.19
N SER A 95 -9.30 -12.02 -6.85
CA SER A 95 -7.85 -11.86 -6.88
C SER A 95 -7.50 -10.39 -6.77
N LEU A 96 -6.35 -10.10 -6.17
CA LEU A 96 -5.85 -8.72 -6.10
C LEU A 96 -5.10 -8.37 -7.39
N PRO A 97 -5.25 -7.14 -7.89
CA PRO A 97 -4.46 -6.69 -9.02
C PRO A 97 -2.96 -6.69 -8.69
N PHE A 98 -2.15 -7.04 -9.68
CA PHE A 98 -0.70 -6.91 -9.60
C PHE A 98 -0.27 -5.45 -9.78
N VAL A 99 -0.93 -4.73 -10.70
CA VAL A 99 -0.77 -3.30 -10.96
C VAL A 99 -2.14 -2.64 -11.04
N GLY A 100 -2.26 -1.44 -10.46
CA GLY A 100 -3.47 -0.63 -10.51
C GLY A 100 -4.41 -0.86 -9.34
N LEU A 101 -5.60 -0.28 -9.45
CA LEU A 101 -6.61 -0.22 -8.40
C LEU A 101 -7.93 -0.80 -8.93
N ASN A 102 -8.51 -1.72 -8.18
CA ASN A 102 -9.90 -2.12 -8.39
C ASN A 102 -10.81 -1.19 -7.60
N MET A 103 -11.75 -0.53 -8.28
CA MET A 103 -12.79 0.22 -7.61
C MET A 103 -13.92 -0.72 -7.21
N VAL A 104 -14.31 -0.69 -5.94
CA VAL A 104 -15.38 -1.55 -5.41
C VAL A 104 -16.34 -0.72 -4.58
N GLY A 105 -17.60 -1.15 -4.54
CA GLY A 105 -18.55 -0.71 -3.54
C GLY A 105 -18.44 -1.53 -2.26
N VAL A 106 -18.95 -1.00 -1.16
CA VAL A 106 -19.11 -1.75 0.10
C VAL A 106 -20.59 -1.82 0.47
N ARG A 107 -21.09 -3.02 0.70
CA ARG A 107 -22.48 -3.23 1.12
C ARG A 107 -22.73 -2.68 2.53
N GLN A 108 -23.99 -2.35 2.82
CA GLN A 108 -24.43 -2.08 4.18
C GLN A 108 -24.52 -3.38 5.00
N ALA A 109 -24.46 -3.25 6.32
CA ALA A 109 -24.74 -4.35 7.23
C ALA A 109 -26.20 -4.84 7.04
N ARG A 110 -26.40 -6.15 7.11
CA ARG A 110 -27.69 -6.82 6.91
C ARG A 110 -28.55 -6.81 8.18
N SER A 111 -27.94 -6.63 9.34
CA SER A 111 -28.60 -6.61 10.64
C SER A 111 -27.91 -5.65 11.60
N THR A 112 -28.62 -5.27 12.68
CA THR A 112 -28.05 -4.45 13.77
C THR A 112 -26.85 -5.13 14.41
N GLU A 113 -26.89 -6.45 14.55
CA GLU A 113 -25.80 -7.26 15.09
C GLU A 113 -24.54 -7.17 14.20
N GLU A 114 -24.70 -7.33 12.88
CA GLU A 114 -23.58 -7.19 11.93
C GLU A 114 -23.03 -5.75 11.92
N ALA A 115 -23.89 -4.76 12.12
CA ALA A 115 -23.48 -3.36 12.24
C ALA A 115 -22.63 -3.12 13.51
N MET A 116 -23.03 -3.68 14.65
CA MET A 116 -22.25 -3.61 15.90
C MET A 116 -20.89 -4.29 15.76
N GLN A 117 -20.84 -5.52 15.23
CA GLN A 117 -19.59 -6.23 14.97
C GLN A 117 -18.69 -5.48 13.99
N SER A 118 -19.27 -4.84 12.98
CA SER A 118 -18.53 -4.00 12.04
C SER A 118 -17.95 -2.75 12.70
N ALA A 119 -18.68 -2.12 13.61
CA ALA A 119 -18.19 -1.00 14.38
C ALA A 119 -17.01 -1.41 15.28
N GLU A 120 -17.12 -2.54 15.99
CA GLU A 120 -16.04 -3.11 16.79
C GLU A 120 -14.80 -3.44 15.95
N SER A 121 -14.99 -4.05 14.77
CA SER A 121 -13.89 -4.33 13.83
C SER A 121 -13.19 -3.04 13.40
N SER A 122 -13.97 -1.99 13.12
CA SER A 122 -13.43 -0.69 12.70
C SER A 122 -12.61 -0.03 13.81
N LEU A 123 -13.01 -0.20 15.08
CA LEU A 123 -12.24 0.25 16.24
C LEU A 123 -10.89 -0.48 16.37
N GLN A 124 -10.80 -1.71 15.87
CA GLN A 124 -9.56 -2.48 15.78
C GLN A 124 -8.74 -2.16 14.52
N GLY A 125 -9.18 -1.16 13.72
CA GLY A 125 -8.52 -0.73 12.49
C GLY A 125 -8.97 -1.47 11.24
N VAL A 126 -9.97 -2.35 11.32
CA VAL A 126 -10.48 -3.13 10.19
C VAL A 126 -11.73 -2.48 9.62
N SER A 127 -11.56 -1.70 8.54
CA SER A 127 -12.66 -1.02 7.86
C SER A 127 -13.49 -1.99 7.01
N PRO A 128 -14.79 -1.70 6.76
CA PRO A 128 -15.59 -2.45 5.81
C PRO A 128 -14.96 -2.64 4.42
N GLY A 129 -14.26 -1.63 3.89
CA GLY A 129 -13.53 -1.74 2.62
C GLY A 129 -12.40 -2.77 2.60
N MET A 130 -11.88 -3.20 3.75
CA MET A 130 -10.81 -4.20 3.87
C MET A 130 -11.32 -5.64 3.79
N ARG A 131 -12.64 -5.85 3.71
CA ARG A 131 -13.31 -7.15 3.82
C ARG A 131 -13.92 -7.54 2.46
N PRO A 132 -13.31 -8.46 1.70
CA PRO A 132 -13.78 -8.81 0.37
C PRO A 132 -15.21 -9.37 0.30
N ASP A 133 -15.70 -9.99 1.38
CA ASP A 133 -17.08 -10.48 1.53
C ASP A 133 -18.13 -9.34 1.65
N TRP A 134 -17.67 -8.10 1.78
CA TRP A 134 -18.50 -6.90 1.77
C TRP A 134 -18.45 -6.15 0.44
N TRP A 135 -17.59 -6.56 -0.49
CA TRP A 135 -17.45 -5.86 -1.75
C TRP A 135 -18.65 -6.06 -2.66
N LEU A 136 -18.94 -5.02 -3.43
CA LEU A 136 -19.94 -4.98 -4.49
C LEU A 136 -19.26 -4.51 -5.78
N PRO A 137 -19.71 -4.97 -6.97
CA PRO A 137 -19.27 -4.41 -8.23
C PRO A 137 -19.47 -2.89 -8.25
N VAL A 138 -18.52 -2.16 -8.85
CA VAL A 138 -18.54 -0.69 -8.91
C VAL A 138 -19.87 -0.15 -9.45
N ASP A 139 -20.44 -0.81 -10.46
CA ASP A 139 -21.70 -0.40 -11.11
C ASP A 139 -22.88 -0.32 -10.12
N ALA A 140 -22.86 -1.13 -9.05
CA ALA A 140 -23.91 -1.14 -8.03
C ALA A 140 -23.85 0.10 -7.13
N VAL A 141 -22.70 0.77 -7.03
CA VAL A 141 -22.51 1.92 -6.12
C VAL A 141 -22.32 3.25 -6.83
N VAL A 142 -22.06 3.27 -8.14
CA VAL A 142 -21.93 4.51 -8.94
C VAL A 142 -23.09 5.48 -8.71
N PRO A 143 -24.38 5.07 -8.72
CA PRO A 143 -25.48 6.01 -8.48
C PRO A 143 -25.41 6.68 -7.10
N ALA A 144 -25.08 5.92 -6.06
CA ALA A 144 -24.95 6.44 -4.69
C ALA A 144 -23.72 7.34 -4.53
N LEU A 145 -22.62 7.00 -5.21
CA LEU A 145 -21.42 7.82 -5.26
C LEU A 145 -21.72 9.18 -5.89
N LEU A 146 -22.36 9.21 -7.07
CA LEU A 146 -22.65 10.44 -7.81
C LEU A 146 -23.51 11.44 -7.01
N LEU A 147 -24.38 10.96 -6.13
CA LEU A 147 -25.17 11.81 -5.22
C LEU A 147 -24.32 12.51 -4.14
N LYS A 148 -23.11 12.01 -3.88
CA LYS A 148 -22.19 12.53 -2.85
C LYS A 148 -20.98 13.26 -3.44
N VAL A 149 -20.76 13.16 -4.74
CA VAL A 149 -19.67 13.87 -5.41
C VAL A 149 -19.87 15.37 -5.25
N ARG A 150 -18.80 16.08 -4.88
CA ARG A 150 -18.76 17.53 -4.87
C ARG A 150 -17.88 18.02 -6.03
N PRO A 151 -18.11 19.25 -6.54
CA PRO A 151 -17.23 19.87 -7.52
C PRO A 151 -15.77 19.86 -7.06
N ILE A 152 -14.85 19.60 -7.98
CA ILE A 152 -13.41 19.62 -7.68
C ILE A 152 -12.94 21.03 -7.28
N ASP A 153 -13.63 22.07 -7.75
CA ASP A 153 -13.37 23.46 -7.40
C ASP A 153 -13.48 23.70 -5.88
N ASP A 154 -14.43 23.06 -5.20
CA ASP A 154 -14.58 23.15 -3.75
C ASP A 154 -13.33 22.58 -3.03
N LEU A 155 -12.76 21.49 -3.58
CA LEU A 155 -11.56 20.87 -3.05
C LEU A 155 -10.31 21.73 -3.32
N ILE A 156 -10.20 22.33 -4.51
CA ILE A 156 -9.11 23.26 -4.86
C ILE A 156 -9.15 24.50 -3.97
N ALA A 157 -10.35 25.05 -3.72
CA ALA A 157 -10.53 26.18 -2.82
C ALA A 157 -10.14 25.84 -1.38
N ALA A 158 -10.48 24.63 -0.91
CA ALA A 158 -10.09 24.15 0.42
C ALA A 158 -8.60 23.78 0.54
N ARG A 159 -7.93 23.42 -0.58
CA ARG A 159 -6.53 22.99 -0.63
C ARG A 159 -5.75 23.70 -1.75
N PRO A 160 -5.54 25.03 -1.63
CA PRO A 160 -4.86 25.80 -2.68
C PRO A 160 -3.43 25.32 -2.95
N THR A 161 -2.74 24.77 -1.94
CA THR A 161 -1.37 24.24 -2.07
C THR A 161 -1.28 22.99 -2.94
N ASP A 162 -2.36 22.21 -3.06
CA ASP A 162 -2.40 20.94 -3.79
C ASP A 162 -2.96 21.09 -5.21
N ARG A 163 -3.25 22.32 -5.65
CA ARG A 163 -3.89 22.63 -6.94
C ARG A 163 -3.25 21.93 -8.14
N LYS A 164 -1.92 21.85 -8.19
CA LYS A 164 -1.18 21.19 -9.29
C LYS A 164 -1.45 19.68 -9.43
N ILE A 165 -1.97 19.03 -8.40
CA ILE A 165 -2.33 17.60 -8.41
C ILE A 165 -3.84 17.42 -8.71
N LEU A 166 -4.62 18.47 -8.50
CA LEU A 166 -6.09 18.47 -8.61
C LEU A 166 -6.59 19.01 -9.97
N GLU A 167 -5.75 19.73 -10.71
CA GLU A 167 -5.98 20.13 -12.11
C GLU A 167 -5.57 19.04 -13.10
#